data_AF-A0A432V3R4-F1
#
_entry.id   AF-A0A432V3R4-F1
#
_cell.length_a   1.000
_cell.length_b   1.000
_cell.length_c   1.000
_cell.angle_alpha   90.00
_cell.angle_beta   90.00
_cell.angle_gamma   90.00
#
_symmetry.space_group_name_H-M   'P 1'
#
loop_
_entity.id
_entity.type
_entity.pdbx_description
1 polymer ?
#
loop_
_entity_poly.entity_id
_entity_poly.type
_entity_poly.pdbx_seq_one_letter_code
_entity_poly.pdbx_strand_id
1 'polypeptide(L)'
;MRGMRILTTTAALIVAAEGAAGDDKVGPPVGVYLWHPIASRAPTDDDCRALVAEVKPSSAKTEDWLWGRVPEGAPRAVEFYLFLSETRMETTFAAEGDYDYGSVVWDRTTAGGASPFELTPDDNPDVTIKGPLSVPSDREVFAVTLENVPLDGKTVARTTYFCRFEDQGTET
;
A
#
# COMPACT_ATOMS: atom_id res chain seq x y z
N MET A 1 61.91 -17.67 47.48
CA MET A 1 61.36 -16.67 46.54
C MET A 1 60.89 -17.40 45.30
N ARG A 2 59.57 -17.61 45.16
CA ARG A 2 58.91 -18.16 43.96
C ARG A 2 57.60 -17.40 43.78
N GLY A 3 57.40 -16.85 42.59
CA GLY A 3 56.46 -15.79 42.28
C GLY A 3 54.99 -16.19 42.34
N MET A 4 54.18 -15.28 42.88
CA MET A 4 52.73 -15.28 42.96
C MET A 4 52.13 -15.11 41.55
N ARG A 5 51.37 -16.10 41.07
CA ARG A 5 50.53 -15.95 39.88
C ARG A 5 49.18 -15.38 40.31
N ILE A 6 48.89 -14.14 39.93
CA ILE A 6 47.56 -13.55 40.05
C ILE A 6 46.88 -13.73 38.70
N LEU A 7 45.90 -14.65 38.66
CA LEU A 7 44.96 -14.80 37.55
C LEU A 7 43.86 -13.76 37.75
N THR A 8 43.86 -12.71 36.93
CA THR A 8 42.78 -11.72 36.90
C THR A 8 41.67 -12.25 36.01
N THR A 9 40.58 -12.73 36.61
CA THR A 9 39.37 -13.14 35.88
C THR A 9 38.56 -11.90 35.55
N THR A 10 38.59 -11.43 34.31
CA THR A 10 37.70 -10.38 33.83
C THR A 10 36.32 -10.97 33.55
N ALA A 11 35.34 -10.69 34.41
CA ALA A 11 33.95 -11.03 34.15
C ALA A 11 33.41 -10.07 33.07
N ALA A 12 33.05 -10.62 31.91
CA ALA A 12 32.35 -9.88 30.87
C ALA A 12 30.89 -9.68 31.29
N LEU A 13 30.47 -8.42 31.46
CA LEU A 13 29.06 -8.06 31.57
C LEU A 13 28.43 -8.25 30.19
N ILE A 14 27.59 -9.27 30.02
CA ILE A 14 26.69 -9.36 28.88
C ILE A 14 25.49 -8.47 29.22
N VAL A 15 25.47 -7.25 28.68
CA VAL A 15 24.25 -6.45 28.64
C VAL A 15 23.38 -7.06 27.56
N ALA A 16 22.40 -7.87 27.95
CA ALA A 16 21.31 -8.24 27.07
C ALA A 16 20.48 -6.97 26.85
N ALA A 17 20.68 -6.31 25.71
CA ALA A 17 19.70 -5.37 25.21
C ALA A 17 18.47 -6.19 24.81
N GLU A 18 17.48 -6.26 25.71
CA GLU A 18 16.11 -6.59 25.34
C GLU A 18 15.61 -5.46 24.44
N GLY A 19 15.97 -5.53 23.16
CA GLY A 19 15.27 -4.82 22.11
C GLY A 19 13.86 -5.38 22.10
N ALA A 20 12.93 -4.65 22.69
CA ALA A 20 11.51 -4.88 22.49
C ALA A 20 11.27 -4.88 20.99
N ALA A 21 11.06 -6.07 20.41
CA ALA A 21 10.42 -6.19 19.12
C ALA A 21 9.00 -5.65 19.35
N GLY A 22 8.80 -4.38 19.02
CA GLY A 22 7.46 -3.83 18.95
C GLY A 22 6.69 -4.68 17.95
N ASP A 23 5.63 -5.33 18.42
CA ASP A 23 4.50 -5.68 17.57
C ASP A 23 3.91 -4.35 17.08
N ASP A 24 4.55 -3.73 16.10
CA ASP A 24 3.95 -2.66 15.33
C ASP A 24 2.81 -3.33 14.57
N LYS A 25 1.62 -3.32 15.17
CA LYS A 25 0.38 -3.57 14.45
C LYS A 25 0.29 -2.50 13.39
N VAL A 26 0.82 -2.80 12.20
CA VAL A 26 0.68 -1.95 11.03
C VAL A 26 -0.82 -1.85 10.77
N GLY A 27 -1.40 -0.69 11.08
CA GLY A 27 -2.79 -0.37 10.81
C GLY A 27 -3.09 -0.42 9.30
N PRO A 28 -4.36 -0.28 8.90
CA PRO A 28 -4.69 -0.25 7.47
C PRO A 28 -3.88 0.84 6.77
N PRO A 29 -3.42 0.60 5.53
CA PRO A 29 -2.61 1.56 4.79
C PRO A 29 -3.49 2.68 4.24
N VAL A 30 -3.87 3.59 5.13
CA VAL A 30 -4.64 4.79 4.82
C VAL A 30 -3.75 5.77 4.05
N GLY A 31 -4.26 6.30 2.94
CA GLY A 31 -3.51 7.23 2.11
C GLY A 31 -3.99 7.28 0.66
N VAL A 32 -3.21 7.97 -0.17
CA VAL A 32 -3.44 8.07 -1.61
C VAL A 32 -2.24 7.49 -2.34
N TYR A 33 -2.50 6.68 -3.37
CA TYR A 33 -1.47 5.95 -4.10
C TYR A 33 -1.65 6.17 -5.60
N LEU A 34 -0.55 6.35 -6.33
CA LEU A 34 -0.55 6.57 -7.77
C LEU A 34 -0.62 5.23 -8.50
N TRP A 35 -1.61 5.03 -9.37
CA TRP A 35 -1.74 3.81 -10.17
C TRP A 35 -0.54 3.60 -11.10
N HIS A 36 -0.03 2.37 -11.15
CA HIS A 36 1.05 1.99 -12.05
C HIS A 36 0.49 1.24 -13.28
N PRO A 37 0.77 1.70 -14.52
CA PRO A 37 0.13 1.18 -15.74
C PRO A 37 0.59 -0.22 -16.21
N ILE A 38 1.51 -0.87 -15.50
CA ILE A 38 2.09 -2.15 -15.93
C ILE A 38 1.25 -3.29 -15.36
N ALA A 39 0.68 -4.10 -16.25
CA ALA A 39 -0.09 -5.30 -15.89
C ALA A 39 0.67 -6.62 -16.10
N SER A 40 1.84 -6.61 -16.76
CA SER A 40 2.56 -7.82 -17.16
C SER A 40 3.59 -8.34 -16.14
N ARG A 41 4.00 -7.49 -15.19
CA ARG A 41 4.89 -7.84 -14.07
C ARG A 41 4.65 -6.88 -12.90
N ALA A 42 5.04 -7.28 -11.70
CA ALA A 42 5.16 -6.34 -10.59
C ALA A 42 6.21 -5.25 -10.94
N PRO A 43 5.90 -3.97 -10.68
CA PRO A 43 6.89 -2.90 -10.83
C PRO A 43 7.98 -3.03 -9.75
N THR A 44 9.12 -2.42 -10.04
CA THR A 44 10.22 -2.21 -9.10
C THR A 44 10.05 -0.86 -8.41
N ASP A 45 10.80 -0.60 -7.33
CA ASP A 45 10.77 0.74 -6.72
C ASP A 45 11.34 1.80 -7.67
N ASP A 46 12.30 1.47 -8.54
CA ASP A 46 12.80 2.39 -9.57
C ASP A 46 11.71 2.75 -10.58
N ASP A 47 10.86 1.78 -10.97
CA ASP A 47 9.70 2.05 -11.83
C ASP A 47 8.74 3.04 -11.15
N CYS A 48 8.49 2.87 -9.84
CA CYS A 48 7.66 3.80 -9.06
C CYS A 48 8.28 5.19 -8.91
N ARG A 49 9.56 5.29 -8.57
CA ARG A 49 10.26 6.60 -8.50
C ARG A 49 10.21 7.34 -9.83
N ALA A 50 10.45 6.63 -10.93
CA ALA A 50 10.39 7.23 -12.26
C ALA A 50 8.99 7.75 -12.58
N LEU A 51 7.96 6.95 -12.30
CA LEU A 51 6.56 7.35 -12.52
C LEU A 51 6.16 8.54 -11.65
N VAL A 52 6.51 8.54 -10.37
CA VAL A 52 6.24 9.66 -9.45
C VAL A 52 6.97 10.93 -9.90
N ALA A 53 8.22 10.82 -10.37
CA ALA A 53 8.98 11.97 -10.89
C ALA A 53 8.40 12.54 -12.19
N GLU A 54 7.83 11.68 -13.04
CA GLU A 54 7.16 12.07 -14.28
C GLU A 54 5.81 12.74 -14.02
N VAL A 55 4.93 12.07 -13.27
CA VAL A 55 3.55 12.50 -12.99
C VAL A 55 3.53 13.68 -12.03
N LYS A 56 4.45 13.69 -11.05
CA LYS A 56 4.49 14.66 -9.94
C LYS A 56 3.12 14.75 -9.25
N PRO A 57 2.63 13.64 -8.67
CA PRO A 57 1.35 13.63 -7.98
C PRO A 57 1.42 14.55 -6.75
N SER A 58 0.27 15.10 -6.36
CA SER A 58 0.10 15.90 -5.15
C SER A 58 -1.32 15.78 -4.64
N SER A 59 -1.57 16.13 -3.37
CA SER A 59 -2.93 16.08 -2.81
C SER A 59 -3.92 16.94 -3.58
N ALA A 60 -3.50 18.13 -4.03
CA ALA A 60 -4.34 19.01 -4.83
C ALA A 60 -4.77 18.35 -6.15
N LYS A 61 -3.84 17.69 -6.85
CA LYS A 61 -4.15 16.99 -8.10
C LYS A 61 -5.04 15.78 -7.85
N THR A 62 -4.76 15.00 -6.80
CA THR A 62 -5.53 13.79 -6.52
C THR A 62 -6.99 14.15 -6.18
N GLU A 63 -7.22 15.21 -5.42
CA GLU A 63 -8.57 15.73 -5.17
C GLU A 63 -9.25 16.20 -6.45
N ASP A 64 -8.54 16.92 -7.33
CA ASP A 64 -9.11 17.32 -8.61
C ASP A 64 -9.52 16.12 -9.47
N TRP A 65 -8.75 15.03 -9.44
CA TRP A 65 -9.13 13.75 -10.06
C TRP A 65 -10.35 13.12 -9.39
N LEU A 66 -10.39 13.05 -8.06
CA LEU A 66 -11.51 12.48 -7.31
C LEU A 66 -12.83 13.19 -7.58
N TRP A 67 -12.79 14.51 -7.76
CA TRP A 67 -13.98 15.34 -7.96
C TRP A 67 -14.25 15.69 -9.42
N GLY A 68 -13.50 15.13 -10.37
CA GLY A 68 -13.66 15.41 -11.80
C GLY A 68 -13.38 16.86 -12.21
N ARG A 69 -12.50 17.56 -11.48
CA ARG A 69 -12.08 18.96 -11.73
C ARG A 69 -10.81 19.07 -12.59
N VAL A 70 -10.28 17.95 -13.07
CA VAL A 70 -9.07 17.92 -13.90
C VAL A 70 -9.27 18.72 -15.18
N PRO A 71 -8.41 19.72 -15.47
CA PRO A 71 -8.55 20.54 -16.67
C PRO A 71 -8.51 19.71 -17.96
N GLU A 72 -9.30 20.14 -18.96
CA GLU A 72 -9.22 19.57 -20.30
C GLU A 72 -7.82 19.76 -20.90
N GLY A 73 -7.24 18.69 -21.45
CA GLY A 73 -5.90 18.71 -22.05
C GLY A 73 -4.75 18.43 -21.08
N ALA A 74 -5.01 18.20 -19.78
CA ALA A 74 -4.03 17.58 -18.90
C ALA A 74 -3.57 16.23 -19.50
N PRO A 75 -2.28 15.85 -19.40
CA PRO A 75 -1.80 14.57 -19.92
C PRO A 75 -2.52 13.41 -19.21
N ARG A 76 -3.58 12.88 -19.84
CA ARG A 76 -4.52 11.90 -19.26
C ARG A 76 -3.97 10.48 -19.15
N ALA A 77 -2.83 10.18 -19.76
CA ALA A 77 -2.53 8.80 -20.12
C ALA A 77 -2.22 7.89 -18.93
N VAL A 78 -1.82 8.41 -17.75
CA VAL A 78 -1.32 7.58 -16.63
C VAL A 78 -1.57 8.14 -15.22
N GLU A 79 -2.39 9.18 -15.04
CA GLU A 79 -2.59 9.82 -13.72
C GLU A 79 -3.91 9.37 -13.08
N PHE A 80 -3.92 8.15 -12.56
CA PHE A 80 -5.04 7.61 -11.78
C PHE A 80 -4.61 7.29 -10.36
N TYR A 81 -5.54 7.28 -9.42
CA TYR A 81 -5.25 7.11 -8.00
C TYR A 81 -6.14 6.09 -7.32
N LEU A 82 -5.61 5.55 -6.23
CA LEU A 82 -6.32 4.80 -5.21
C LEU A 82 -6.33 5.62 -3.92
N PHE A 83 -7.51 5.82 -3.34
CA PHE A 83 -7.73 6.40 -2.03
C PHE A 83 -8.15 5.29 -1.07
N LEU A 84 -7.40 5.14 0.02
CA LEU A 84 -7.71 4.21 1.09
C LEU A 84 -7.99 4.98 2.38
N SER A 85 -9.09 4.63 3.03
CA SER A 85 -9.46 5.12 4.36
C SER A 85 -9.75 3.94 5.30
N GLU A 86 -10.08 4.23 6.55
CA GLU A 86 -10.44 3.19 7.51
C GLU A 86 -11.66 2.36 7.09
N THR A 87 -12.49 2.85 6.19
CA THR A 87 -13.76 2.21 5.82
C THR A 87 -14.05 2.18 4.33
N ARG A 88 -13.18 2.74 3.49
CA ARG A 88 -13.39 2.82 2.04
C ARG A 88 -12.14 2.62 1.21
N MET A 89 -12.37 2.04 0.03
CA MET A 89 -11.48 2.00 -1.11
C MET A 89 -12.16 2.76 -2.25
N GLU A 90 -11.48 3.75 -2.82
CA GLU A 90 -12.00 4.53 -3.95
C GLU A 90 -10.90 4.66 -5.01
N THR A 91 -11.25 4.47 -6.28
CA THR A 91 -10.34 4.63 -7.42
C THR A 91 -10.80 5.80 -8.30
N THR A 92 -9.86 6.58 -8.84
CA THR A 92 -10.20 7.65 -9.82
C THR A 92 -10.35 7.13 -11.24
N PHE A 93 -10.25 5.82 -11.40
CA PHE A 93 -10.63 5.08 -12.59
C PHE A 93 -11.74 4.12 -12.18
N ALA A 94 -12.79 4.05 -12.98
CA ALA A 94 -13.83 3.03 -12.86
C ALA A 94 -14.26 2.65 -14.27
N ALA A 95 -14.17 1.36 -14.59
CA ALA A 95 -14.83 0.77 -15.73
C ALA A 95 -16.24 0.29 -15.31
N GLU A 96 -17.15 0.23 -16.26
CA GLU A 96 -18.53 -0.22 -16.00
C GLU A 96 -18.53 -1.66 -15.46
N GLY A 97 -19.23 -1.89 -14.34
CA GLY A 97 -19.31 -3.20 -13.67
C GLY A 97 -18.14 -3.51 -12.73
N ASP A 98 -17.40 -2.49 -12.29
CA ASP A 98 -16.19 -2.70 -11.50
C ASP A 98 -16.43 -3.14 -10.05
N TYR A 99 -15.36 -3.72 -9.53
CA TYR A 99 -15.29 -4.42 -8.25
C TYR A 99 -14.18 -3.83 -7.35
N ASP A 100 -13.64 -2.66 -7.72
CA ASP A 100 -12.41 -2.08 -7.19
C ASP A 100 -12.62 -0.81 -6.33
N TYR A 101 -13.87 -0.44 -6.06
CA TYR A 101 -14.24 0.61 -5.11
C TYR A 101 -15.45 0.20 -4.26
N GLY A 102 -15.51 0.73 -3.04
CA GLY A 102 -16.61 0.53 -2.11
C GLY A 102 -16.19 0.50 -0.64
N SER A 103 -17.03 -0.12 0.18
CA SER A 103 -16.84 -0.21 1.63
C SER A 103 -15.85 -1.31 2.01
N VAL A 104 -14.90 -1.02 2.89
CA VAL A 104 -13.84 -1.95 3.31
C VAL A 104 -13.93 -2.25 4.80
N VAL A 105 -13.72 -3.52 5.14
CA VAL A 105 -13.48 -4.00 6.50
C VAL A 105 -12.06 -4.56 6.57
N TRP A 106 -11.21 -3.91 7.35
CA TRP A 106 -9.81 -4.33 7.54
C TRP A 106 -9.69 -5.44 8.58
N ASP A 107 -9.03 -6.54 8.21
CA ASP A 107 -8.58 -7.52 9.18
C ASP A 107 -7.32 -6.97 9.87
N ARG A 108 -7.46 -6.64 11.16
CA ARG A 108 -6.38 -6.05 11.97
C ARG A 108 -5.37 -7.09 12.46
N THR A 109 -5.47 -8.35 12.01
CA THR A 109 -4.47 -9.38 12.22
C THR A 109 -3.42 -9.33 11.10
N THR A 110 -2.58 -8.30 11.13
CA THR A 110 -1.47 -8.19 10.17
C THR A 110 -0.46 -9.30 10.44
N ALA A 111 -0.38 -10.30 9.56
CA ALA A 111 0.64 -11.33 9.59
C ALA A 111 1.51 -11.23 8.33
N GLY A 112 2.80 -10.96 8.48
CA GLY A 112 3.77 -11.07 7.38
C GLY A 112 3.74 -9.96 6.32
N GLY A 113 3.39 -8.72 6.68
CA GLY A 113 3.47 -7.55 5.78
C GLY A 113 2.32 -7.42 4.77
N ALA A 114 1.27 -8.22 4.93
CA ALA A 114 0.00 -8.05 4.24
C ALA A 114 -1.07 -7.55 5.20
N SER A 115 -1.92 -6.62 4.73
CA SER A 115 -3.13 -6.17 5.42
C SER A 115 -4.34 -6.79 4.72
N PRO A 116 -4.93 -7.87 5.27
CA PRO A 116 -6.11 -8.48 4.68
C PRO A 116 -7.33 -7.57 4.84
N PHE A 117 -8.26 -7.66 3.90
CA PHE A 117 -9.52 -6.92 3.94
C PHE A 117 -10.64 -7.67 3.22
N GLU A 118 -11.86 -7.27 3.56
CA GLU A 118 -13.07 -7.56 2.79
C GLU A 118 -13.58 -6.26 2.17
N LEU A 119 -13.91 -6.30 0.89
CA LEU A 119 -14.49 -5.22 0.11
C LEU A 119 -15.92 -5.59 -0.28
N THR A 120 -16.85 -4.69 0.01
CA THR A 120 -18.21 -4.70 -0.55
C THR A 120 -18.27 -3.60 -1.61
N PRO A 121 -18.27 -3.95 -2.90
CA PRO A 121 -18.31 -2.97 -3.97
C PRO A 121 -19.64 -2.22 -4.00
N ASP A 122 -19.60 -0.92 -4.24
CA ASP A 122 -20.82 -0.08 -4.19
C ASP A 122 -21.82 -0.46 -5.30
N ASP A 123 -21.33 -0.82 -6.49
CA ASP A 123 -22.17 -1.26 -7.62
C ASP A 123 -22.61 -2.73 -7.53
N ASN A 124 -22.00 -3.51 -6.62
CA ASN A 124 -22.26 -4.94 -6.44
C ASN A 124 -22.38 -5.27 -4.93
N PRO A 125 -23.36 -4.72 -4.19
CA PRO A 125 -23.41 -4.81 -2.73
C PRO A 125 -23.65 -6.22 -2.18
N ASP A 126 -24.14 -7.14 -3.02
CA ASP A 126 -24.32 -8.56 -2.68
C ASP A 126 -23.04 -9.40 -2.82
N VAL A 127 -21.95 -8.79 -3.32
CA VAL A 127 -20.66 -9.44 -3.50
C VAL A 127 -19.71 -9.00 -2.38
N THR A 128 -19.01 -9.98 -1.80
CA THR A 128 -17.89 -9.73 -0.89
C THR A 128 -16.61 -10.24 -1.53
N ILE A 129 -15.68 -9.34 -1.76
CA ILE A 129 -14.36 -9.64 -2.31
C ILE A 129 -13.35 -9.62 -1.19
N LYS A 130 -12.48 -10.64 -1.17
CA LYS A 130 -11.36 -10.70 -0.24
C LYS A 130 -10.12 -10.21 -0.92
N GLY A 131 -9.23 -9.59 -0.17
CA GLY A 131 -7.94 -9.20 -0.72
C GLY A 131 -6.88 -9.09 0.36
N PRO A 132 -5.63 -9.48 0.08
CA PRO A 132 -4.50 -8.90 0.77
C PRO A 132 -4.08 -7.61 0.06
N LEU A 133 -3.85 -6.56 0.86
CA LEU A 133 -2.95 -5.49 0.47
C LEU A 133 -1.54 -5.92 0.84
N SER A 134 -0.63 -5.95 -0.13
CA SER A 134 0.78 -6.17 0.16
C SER A 134 1.46 -4.81 0.27
N VAL A 135 1.89 -4.47 1.49
CA VAL A 135 2.51 -3.19 1.82
C VAL A 135 3.82 -3.46 2.56
N PRO A 136 4.86 -3.92 1.85
CA PRO A 136 6.16 -4.04 2.50
C PRO A 136 6.57 -2.64 2.96
N SER A 137 6.86 -2.48 4.25
CA SER A 137 7.13 -1.17 4.86
C SER A 137 8.37 -0.48 4.27
N ASP A 138 9.22 -1.23 3.59
CA ASP A 138 10.48 -0.83 2.93
C ASP A 138 10.37 -0.69 1.40
N ARG A 139 9.15 -0.71 0.84
CA ARG A 139 8.93 -0.66 -0.62
C ARG A 139 8.06 0.53 -1.01
N GLU A 140 8.33 1.07 -2.20
CA GLU A 140 7.49 2.10 -2.81
C GLU A 140 6.31 1.50 -3.56
N VAL A 141 6.43 0.23 -3.93
CA VAL A 141 5.39 -0.53 -4.61
C VAL A 141 4.36 -1.05 -3.62
N PHE A 142 3.11 -0.77 -3.94
CA PHE A 142 1.92 -1.18 -3.22
C PHE A 142 1.07 -2.08 -4.13
N ALA A 143 0.64 -3.24 -3.65
CA ALA A 143 -0.17 -4.17 -4.45
C ALA A 143 -1.54 -4.41 -3.79
N VAL A 144 -2.61 -4.15 -4.55
CA VAL A 144 -3.98 -4.55 -4.21
C VAL A 144 -4.27 -5.83 -4.98
N THR A 145 -4.59 -6.92 -4.30
CA THR A 145 -5.14 -8.10 -4.96
C THR A 145 -6.58 -8.29 -4.54
N LEU A 146 -7.49 -8.30 -5.52
CA LEU A 146 -8.89 -8.63 -5.35
C LEU A 146 -9.08 -10.08 -5.76
N GLU A 147 -9.45 -10.93 -4.81
CA GLU A 147 -9.69 -12.34 -5.03
C GLU A 147 -11.16 -12.61 -5.38
N ASN A 148 -11.36 -13.61 -6.23
CA ASN A 148 -12.69 -14.09 -6.63
C ASN A 148 -13.59 -13.02 -7.28
N VAL A 149 -13.00 -12.06 -7.99
CA VAL A 149 -13.74 -11.06 -8.76
C VAL A 149 -14.60 -11.76 -9.83
N PRO A 150 -15.93 -11.56 -9.86
CA PRO A 150 -16.79 -12.11 -10.90
C PRO A 150 -16.44 -11.51 -12.27
N LEU A 151 -16.26 -12.36 -13.28
CA LEU A 151 -16.02 -11.96 -14.66
C LEU A 151 -16.51 -13.05 -15.61
N ASP A 152 -17.44 -12.75 -16.52
CA ASP A 152 -17.95 -13.68 -17.54
C ASP A 152 -18.37 -15.07 -17.00
N GLY A 153 -19.06 -15.10 -15.86
CA GLY A 153 -19.56 -16.35 -15.25
C GLY A 153 -18.49 -17.22 -14.57
N LYS A 154 -17.26 -16.72 -14.45
CA LYS A 154 -16.18 -17.31 -13.63
C LYS A 154 -15.71 -16.29 -12.59
N THR A 155 -14.84 -16.72 -11.69
CA THR A 155 -14.13 -15.83 -10.77
C THR A 155 -12.66 -15.75 -11.15
N VAL A 156 -12.05 -14.57 -10.98
CA VAL A 156 -10.64 -14.31 -11.26
C VAL A 156 -9.99 -13.55 -10.10
N ALA A 157 -8.68 -13.69 -9.93
CA ALA A 157 -7.91 -12.77 -9.11
C ALA A 157 -7.42 -11.61 -9.99
N ARG A 158 -7.54 -10.37 -9.50
CA ARG A 158 -7.00 -9.17 -10.14
C ARG A 158 -5.99 -8.53 -9.20
N THR A 159 -4.76 -8.33 -9.67
CA THR A 159 -3.76 -7.55 -8.94
C THR A 159 -3.54 -6.23 -9.65
N THR A 160 -3.60 -5.14 -8.91
CA THR A 160 -3.30 -3.79 -9.38
C THR A 160 -2.18 -3.22 -8.53
N TYR A 161 -1.22 -2.57 -9.20
CA TYR A 161 -0.05 -1.99 -8.56
C TYR A 161 -0.20 -0.48 -8.47
N PHE A 162 0.25 0.06 -7.35
CA PHE A 162 0.27 1.46 -7.06
C PHE A 162 1.64 1.85 -6.50
N CYS A 163 1.99 3.12 -6.63
CA CYS A 163 3.20 3.71 -6.09
C CYS A 163 2.82 4.61 -4.93
N ARG A 164 3.49 4.41 -3.80
CA ARG A 164 3.50 5.40 -2.73
C ARG A 164 4.20 6.65 -3.25
N PHE A 165 3.64 7.80 -2.91
CA PHE A 165 4.31 9.08 -3.07
C PHE A 165 4.10 9.87 -1.80
N GLU A 166 5.09 10.67 -1.44
CA GLU A 166 4.92 11.70 -0.42
C GLU A 166 4.42 12.94 -1.12
N ASP A 167 3.34 13.53 -0.59
CA ASP A 167 2.94 14.85 -1.03
C ASP A 167 4.06 15.81 -0.64
N GLN A 168 4.73 16.40 -1.63
CA GLN A 168 5.73 17.46 -1.43
C GLN A 168 5.06 18.79 -1.04
N GLY A 169 3.86 18.73 -0.42
CA GLY A 169 3.07 19.87 -0.02
C GLY A 169 3.92 20.82 0.82
N THR A 170 3.97 22.08 0.37
CA THR A 170 4.74 23.16 0.98
C THR A 170 4.57 23.16 2.49
N GLU A 171 5.69 23.17 3.23
CA GLU A 171 5.75 23.58 4.64
C GLU A 171 4.75 24.71 4.89
N THR A 172 3.78 24.46 5.77
CA THR A 172 2.92 25.50 6.33
C THR A 172 3.68 26.32 7.36
#